data_AF-A0A2D5ENY3-F1
#
_entry.id   AF-A0A2D5ENY3-F1
#
_cell.length_a   1.000
_cell.length_b   1.000
_cell.length_c   1.000
_cell.angle_alpha   90.00
_cell.angle_beta   90.00
_cell.angle_gamma   90.00
#
_symmetry.space_group_name_H-M   'P 1'
#
loop_
_entity.id
_entity.type
_entity.pdbx_description
1 polymer ?
#
loop_
_entity_poly.entity_id
_entity_poly.type
_entity_poly.pdbx_seq_one_letter_code
_entity_poly.pdbx_strand_id
1 'polypeptide(L)'
;MAGGSHLAAHVVREGLQAVATPTVVGRILHRALHMAQEHEVPEGGERLLRFVDRHLRAATAFVVDDATAEALLEQLKPVLARMPSEPSQVVSRAARELDRTGAEVPGHLPVPDLEPGIAMIPGPEVLLASMDPERCDALRDALGAGSPAIALRPIEDVVALLDALEACPPDAAPVVVIDCADPSVQPTTLATIASELPADALVVLWGCDDVQAEQAMQLVDAPEQWTRRPGEPPDALGAFLGAHLAER
;
A
#
# COMPACT_ATOMS: atom_id res chain seq x y z
N MET A 1 -11.81 -19.41 -11.72
CA MET A 1 -12.89 -19.46 -10.71
C MET A 1 -12.41 -18.60 -9.55
N ALA A 2 -12.91 -17.36 -9.45
CA ALA A 2 -12.39 -16.29 -8.58
C ALA A 2 -13.39 -15.95 -7.45
N GLY A 3 -13.92 -16.99 -6.78
CA GLY A 3 -14.99 -16.85 -5.78
C GLY A 3 -14.56 -17.01 -4.31
N GLY A 4 -13.31 -17.40 -4.05
CA GLY A 4 -12.78 -17.73 -2.72
C GLY A 4 -12.29 -16.50 -1.93
N SER A 5 -11.39 -15.70 -2.52
CA SER A 5 -10.84 -14.46 -1.91
C SER A 5 -11.93 -13.52 -1.39
N HIS A 6 -12.99 -13.32 -2.17
CA HIS A 6 -14.09 -12.43 -1.77
C HIS A 6 -14.87 -12.93 -0.55
N LEU A 7 -15.03 -14.24 -0.36
CA LEU A 7 -15.84 -14.76 0.75
C LEU A 7 -15.10 -14.66 2.09
N ALA A 8 -13.81 -15.00 2.13
CA ALA A 8 -12.97 -14.89 3.32
C ALA A 8 -12.77 -13.43 3.75
N ALA A 9 -12.47 -12.54 2.80
CA ALA A 9 -12.32 -11.12 3.07
C ALA A 9 -13.63 -10.48 3.55
N HIS A 10 -14.77 -10.90 3.00
CA HIS A 10 -16.08 -10.39 3.41
C HIS A 10 -16.43 -10.82 4.84
N VAL A 11 -16.21 -12.09 5.20
CA VAL A 11 -16.47 -12.61 6.54
C VAL A 11 -15.59 -11.93 7.60
N VAL A 12 -14.29 -11.74 7.33
CA VAL A 12 -13.39 -11.04 8.26
C VAL A 12 -13.81 -9.58 8.43
N ARG A 13 -14.20 -8.91 7.34
CA ARG A 13 -14.67 -7.52 7.39
C ARG A 13 -16.01 -7.39 8.11
N GLU A 14 -16.92 -8.33 7.92
CA GLU A 14 -18.23 -8.37 8.59
C GLU A 14 -18.07 -8.59 10.11
N GLY A 15 -17.19 -9.53 10.51
CA GLY A 15 -16.88 -9.75 11.93
C GLY A 15 -16.24 -8.53 12.61
N LEU A 16 -15.38 -7.81 11.89
CA LEU A 16 -14.79 -6.55 12.38
C LEU A 16 -15.82 -5.42 12.48
N GLN A 17 -16.76 -5.32 11.54
CA GLN A 17 -17.83 -4.31 11.58
C GLN A 17 -18.83 -4.53 12.72
N ALA A 18 -18.91 -5.75 13.27
CA ALA A 18 -19.73 -6.04 14.45
C ALA A 18 -19.14 -5.47 15.75
N VAL A 19 -17.81 -5.28 15.81
CA VAL A 19 -17.09 -4.84 17.02
C VAL A 19 -16.51 -3.43 16.90
N ALA A 20 -16.40 -2.89 15.69
CA ALA A 20 -15.74 -1.62 15.43
C ALA A 20 -16.43 -0.83 14.31
N THR A 21 -16.26 0.49 14.34
CA THR A 21 -16.76 1.37 13.28
C THR A 21 -15.98 1.14 11.97
N PRO A 22 -16.57 1.41 10.79
CA PRO A 22 -15.93 1.13 9.49
C PRO A 22 -14.52 1.71 9.34
N THR A 23 -14.27 2.89 9.91
CA THR A 23 -12.96 3.55 9.93
C THR A 23 -11.94 2.78 10.77
N VAL A 24 -12.35 2.22 11.90
CA VAL A 24 -11.51 1.40 12.79
C VAL A 24 -11.26 0.02 12.18
N VAL A 25 -12.26 -0.56 11.51
CA VAL A 25 -12.12 -1.81 10.74
C VAL A 25 -11.04 -1.68 9.65
N GLY A 26 -11.03 -0.57 8.92
CA GLY A 26 -10.00 -0.28 7.92
C GLY A 26 -8.60 -0.24 8.53
N ARG A 27 -8.44 0.45 9.67
CA ARG A 27 -7.15 0.53 10.39
C ARG A 27 -6.65 -0.82 10.89
N ILE A 28 -7.56 -1.64 11.42
CA ILE A 28 -7.23 -3.01 11.88
C ILE A 28 -6.82 -3.90 10.71
N LEU A 29 -7.56 -3.89 9.60
CA LEU A 29 -7.26 -4.72 8.43
C LEU A 29 -5.96 -4.31 7.78
N HIS A 30 -5.75 -3.01 7.56
CA HIS A 30 -4.53 -2.48 6.96
C HIS A 30 -3.30 -2.87 7.80
N ARG A 31 -3.39 -2.72 9.13
CA ARG A 31 -2.30 -3.12 10.04
C ARG A 31 -2.08 -4.63 10.07
N ALA A 32 -3.15 -5.43 10.07
CA ALA A 32 -3.05 -6.89 10.06
C ALA A 32 -2.39 -7.39 8.76
N LEU A 33 -2.75 -6.81 7.61
CA LEU A 33 -2.18 -7.12 6.30
C LEU A 33 -0.70 -6.71 6.21
N HIS A 34 -0.38 -5.50 6.67
CA HIS A 34 1.00 -5.03 6.78
C HIS A 34 1.86 -5.94 7.68
N MET A 35 1.34 -6.36 8.83
CA MET A 35 2.03 -7.27 9.74
C MET A 35 2.17 -8.70 9.19
N ALA A 36 1.28 -9.12 8.30
CA ALA A 36 1.33 -10.40 7.63
C ALA A 36 2.17 -10.36 6.33
N GLN A 37 2.60 -9.16 5.89
CA GLN A 37 3.20 -8.92 4.57
C GLN A 37 2.33 -9.46 3.42
N GLU A 38 1.00 -9.45 3.59
CA GLU A 38 0.04 -9.94 2.60
C GLU A 38 -0.74 -8.76 2.03
N HIS A 39 -0.95 -8.77 0.71
CA HIS A 39 -1.64 -7.70 -0.02
C HIS A 39 -3.17 -7.87 0.02
N GLU A 40 -3.66 -9.07 0.36
CA GLU A 40 -5.07 -9.38 0.49
C GLU A 40 -5.30 -10.40 1.63
N VAL A 41 -6.54 -10.49 2.12
CA VAL A 41 -6.90 -11.47 3.16
C VAL A 41 -6.82 -12.88 2.56
N PRO A 42 -6.09 -13.83 3.18
CA PRO A 42 -5.95 -15.18 2.62
C PRO A 42 -7.29 -15.87 2.38
N GLU A 43 -7.44 -16.51 1.23
CA GLU A 43 -8.71 -17.09 0.77
C GLU A 43 -9.25 -18.24 1.65
N GLY A 44 -8.42 -18.83 2.52
CA GLY A 44 -8.83 -19.90 3.43
C GLY A 44 -7.67 -20.71 4.04
N GLY A 45 -8.03 -21.77 4.78
CA GLY A 45 -7.10 -22.76 5.32
C GLY A 45 -6.23 -22.28 6.48
N GLU A 46 -5.11 -22.98 6.72
CA GLU A 46 -4.18 -22.66 7.82
C GLU A 46 -3.58 -21.24 7.71
N ARG A 47 -3.47 -20.68 6.50
CA ARG A 47 -3.01 -19.31 6.28
C ARG A 47 -4.00 -18.28 6.81
N LEU A 48 -5.29 -18.45 6.53
CA LEU A 48 -6.35 -17.58 7.08
C LEU A 48 -6.43 -17.71 8.61
N LEU A 49 -6.34 -18.93 9.14
CA LEU A 49 -6.33 -19.15 10.59
C LEU A 49 -5.14 -18.47 11.28
N ARG A 50 -3.94 -18.57 10.69
CA ARG A 50 -2.74 -17.90 11.21
C ARG A 50 -2.83 -16.37 11.09
N PHE A 51 -3.38 -15.88 9.97
CA PHE A 51 -3.65 -14.45 9.77
C PHE A 51 -4.57 -13.91 10.87
N VAL A 52 -5.68 -14.58 11.12
CA VAL A 52 -6.66 -14.17 12.13
C VAL A 52 -6.09 -14.27 13.55
N ASP A 53 -5.51 -15.42 13.91
CA ASP A 53 -5.05 -15.68 15.28
C ASP A 53 -3.85 -14.80 15.69
N ARG A 54 -2.94 -14.51 14.76
CA ARG A 54 -1.69 -13.79 15.04
C ARG A 54 -1.72 -12.32 14.63
N HIS A 55 -2.12 -12.03 13.39
CA HIS A 55 -1.95 -10.71 12.80
C HIS A 55 -3.18 -9.84 13.02
N LEU A 56 -4.39 -10.39 12.85
CA LEU A 56 -5.63 -9.68 13.12
C LEU A 56 -5.80 -9.40 14.62
N ARG A 57 -5.48 -10.38 15.47
CA ARG A 57 -5.46 -10.20 16.93
C ARG A 57 -4.54 -9.04 17.35
N ALA A 58 -3.30 -9.07 16.91
CA ALA A 58 -2.31 -8.05 17.27
C ALA A 58 -2.69 -6.66 16.75
N ALA A 59 -3.29 -6.58 15.54
CA ALA A 59 -3.78 -5.34 14.99
C ALA A 59 -4.98 -4.77 15.78
N THR A 60 -5.96 -5.62 16.14
CA THR A 60 -7.12 -5.20 16.93
C THR A 60 -6.72 -4.77 18.34
N ALA A 61 -5.82 -5.51 18.99
CA ALA A 61 -5.31 -5.18 20.32
C ALA A 61 -4.58 -3.83 20.35
N PHE A 62 -3.84 -3.54 19.28
CA PHE A 62 -3.10 -2.29 19.13
C PHE A 62 -4.01 -1.08 18.85
N VAL A 63 -5.05 -1.26 18.03
CA VAL A 63 -5.91 -0.15 17.57
C VAL A 63 -7.06 0.14 18.53
N VAL A 64 -7.60 -0.88 19.20
CA VAL A 64 -8.77 -0.74 20.07
C VAL A 64 -8.38 -1.09 21.51
N ASP A 65 -8.28 -2.39 21.82
CA ASP A 65 -7.78 -2.93 23.08
C ASP A 65 -7.74 -4.47 23.03
N ASP A 66 -7.01 -5.10 23.95
CA ASP A 66 -6.88 -6.56 24.04
C ASP A 66 -8.21 -7.29 24.30
N ALA A 67 -9.16 -6.71 25.05
CA ALA A 67 -10.44 -7.38 25.35
C ALA A 67 -11.34 -7.43 24.11
N THR A 68 -11.32 -6.38 23.29
CA THR A 68 -12.01 -6.32 22.00
C THR A 68 -11.39 -7.27 20.98
N ALA A 69 -10.06 -7.42 20.97
CA ALA A 69 -9.36 -8.39 20.11
C ALA A 69 -9.78 -9.84 20.43
N GLU A 70 -9.90 -10.16 21.72
CA GLU A 70 -10.31 -11.48 22.16
C GLU A 70 -11.78 -11.79 21.85
N ALA A 71 -12.66 -10.81 22.03
CA ALA A 71 -14.08 -10.93 21.68
C ALA A 71 -14.29 -11.14 20.17
N LEU A 72 -13.51 -10.44 19.33
CA LEU A 72 -13.52 -10.62 17.88
C LEU A 72 -13.09 -12.05 17.49
N LEU A 73 -12.03 -12.57 18.11
CA LEU A 73 -11.55 -13.94 17.83
C LEU A 73 -12.58 -15.00 18.21
N GLU A 74 -13.24 -14.86 19.38
CA GLU A 74 -14.30 -15.77 19.80
C GLU A 74 -15.50 -15.76 18.84
N GLN A 75 -15.81 -14.61 18.22
CA GLN A 75 -16.87 -14.51 17.21
C GLN A 75 -16.47 -15.10 15.85
N LEU A 76 -15.20 -14.94 15.43
CA LEU A 76 -14.72 -15.41 14.14
C LEU A 76 -14.44 -16.92 14.12
N LYS A 77 -14.02 -17.53 15.24
CA LYS A 77 -13.73 -18.98 15.37
C LYS A 77 -14.83 -19.90 14.79
N PRO A 78 -16.12 -19.78 15.18
CA PRO A 78 -17.17 -20.66 14.66
C PRO A 78 -17.51 -20.45 13.18
N VAL A 79 -17.22 -19.26 12.63
CA VAL A 79 -17.47 -18.94 11.21
C VAL A 79 -16.33 -19.47 10.34
N LEU A 80 -15.08 -19.28 10.77
CA LEU A 80 -13.89 -19.80 10.09
C LEU A 80 -13.84 -21.33 10.07
N ALA A 81 -14.33 -21.99 11.13
CA ALA A 81 -14.42 -23.45 11.20
C ALA A 81 -15.41 -24.06 10.19
N ARG A 82 -16.30 -23.26 9.59
CA ARG A 82 -17.30 -23.70 8.60
C ARG A 82 -16.88 -23.43 7.15
N MET A 83 -15.75 -22.76 6.91
CA MET A 83 -15.29 -22.44 5.56
C MET A 83 -14.62 -23.67 4.90
N PRO A 84 -14.92 -23.97 3.62
CA PRO A 84 -14.28 -25.06 2.92
C PRO A 84 -12.79 -24.77 2.76
N SER A 85 -11.95 -25.66 3.28
CA SER A 85 -10.51 -25.64 3.02
C SER A 85 -10.28 -26.17 1.60
N GLU A 86 -10.29 -25.29 0.59
CA GLU A 86 -9.82 -25.70 -0.75
C GLU A 86 -8.29 -25.77 -0.76
N PRO A 87 -7.69 -26.94 -1.03
CA PRO A 87 -6.25 -27.08 -1.13
C PRO A 87 -5.79 -26.48 -2.46
N SER A 88 -5.26 -25.26 -2.45
CA SER A 88 -4.64 -24.68 -3.65
C SER A 88 -3.36 -25.45 -4.01
N GLN A 89 -3.50 -26.37 -4.96
CA GLN A 89 -2.40 -27.09 -5.60
C GLN A 89 -1.74 -26.18 -6.65
N VAL A 90 -0.84 -25.31 -6.22
CA VAL A 90 0.22 -24.79 -7.10
C VAL A 90 1.54 -24.86 -6.34
N VAL A 91 1.91 -26.06 -5.92
CA VAL A 91 3.32 -26.38 -5.61
C VAL A 91 3.89 -27.10 -6.82
N SER A 92 4.65 -26.33 -7.58
CA SER A 92 5.90 -26.72 -8.22
C SER A 92 6.11 -28.22 -8.39
N ARG A 93 5.86 -28.69 -9.61
CA ARG A 93 6.32 -29.99 -10.12
C ARG A 93 7.84 -30.17 -10.02
N ALA A 94 8.59 -29.10 -9.71
CA ALA A 94 10.02 -29.10 -9.42
C ALA A 94 10.39 -29.47 -7.97
N ALA A 95 9.45 -29.53 -7.02
CA ALA A 95 9.74 -29.82 -5.61
C ALA A 95 9.51 -31.30 -5.19
N ARG A 96 9.00 -32.15 -6.10
CA ARG A 96 8.66 -33.56 -5.80
C ARG A 96 9.71 -34.60 -6.20
N GLU A 97 10.89 -34.18 -6.62
CA GLU A 97 11.94 -35.11 -7.05
C GLU A 97 13.13 -35.26 -6.08
N LEU A 98 13.13 -34.56 -4.94
CA LEU A 98 14.24 -34.63 -3.97
C LEU A 98 13.92 -35.37 -2.66
N ASP A 99 12.70 -35.84 -2.45
CA ASP A 99 12.29 -36.46 -1.17
C ASP A 99 12.25 -38.00 -1.23
N ARG A 100 13.27 -38.61 -1.83
CA ARG A 100 13.40 -40.09 -1.88
C ARG A 100 14.73 -40.63 -1.33
N THR A 101 15.54 -39.79 -0.71
CA THR A 101 16.75 -40.23 0.00
C THR A 101 16.80 -39.56 1.35
N GLY A 102 16.24 -40.24 2.34
CA GLY A 102 16.44 -39.90 3.74
C GLY A 102 17.92 -39.88 4.08
N ALA A 103 18.36 -38.81 4.72
CA ALA A 103 19.56 -38.78 5.55
C ALA A 103 19.45 -37.63 6.54
N GLU A 104 19.84 -37.93 7.77
CA GLU A 104 19.67 -37.17 8.99
C GLU A 104 20.38 -35.79 9.02
N VAL A 105 19.85 -34.91 9.87
CA VAL A 105 20.47 -33.65 10.30
C VAL A 105 21.74 -33.96 11.09
N PRO A 106 22.89 -33.33 10.79
CA PRO A 106 23.48 -32.43 11.79
C PRO A 106 24.33 -31.28 11.18
N GLY A 107 24.24 -30.07 11.75
CA GLY A 107 25.23 -29.04 11.43
C GLY A 107 24.81 -27.62 11.79
N HIS A 108 24.97 -27.27 13.06
CA HIS A 108 25.09 -25.89 13.52
C HIS A 108 26.32 -25.23 12.89
N LEU A 109 26.13 -24.20 12.06
CA LEU A 109 27.16 -23.25 11.65
C LEU A 109 26.57 -21.82 11.61
N PRO A 110 27.41 -20.80 11.86
CA PRO A 110 27.01 -19.58 12.53
C PRO A 110 26.30 -18.58 11.61
N VAL A 111 25.40 -17.81 12.21
CA VAL A 111 24.80 -16.61 11.62
C VAL A 111 25.95 -15.65 11.27
N PRO A 112 26.16 -15.26 9.99
CA PRO A 112 27.04 -14.15 9.70
C PRO A 112 26.40 -12.88 10.24
N ASP A 113 27.12 -12.22 11.14
CA ASP A 113 26.90 -10.83 11.53
C ASP A 113 26.72 -9.98 10.26
N LEU A 114 25.51 -9.48 10.03
CA LEU A 114 25.28 -8.42 9.07
C LEU A 114 25.72 -7.12 9.74
N GLU A 115 26.88 -6.64 9.34
CA GLU A 115 27.46 -5.36 9.74
C GLU A 115 26.42 -4.22 9.58
N PRO A 116 26.30 -3.30 10.57
CA PRO A 116 25.46 -2.13 10.45
C PRO A 116 26.18 -1.08 9.60
N GLY A 117 25.88 -0.99 8.30
CA GLY A 117 26.47 0.07 7.51
C GLY A 117 26.24 0.00 6.01
N ILE A 118 25.09 0.51 5.55
CA ILE A 118 24.99 1.71 4.71
C ILE A 118 23.63 2.30 5.06
N ALA A 119 23.59 3.47 5.71
CA ALA A 119 22.36 4.25 5.74
C ALA A 119 22.09 4.64 4.29
N MET A 120 21.17 3.95 3.61
CA MET A 120 20.60 4.45 2.37
C MET A 120 20.08 5.83 2.70
N ILE A 121 20.72 6.87 2.18
CA ILE A 121 20.14 8.20 2.19
C ILE A 121 18.84 8.02 1.40
N PRO A 122 17.66 8.20 2.01
CA PRO A 122 16.41 8.06 1.28
C PRO A 122 16.46 9.07 0.15
N GLY A 123 16.44 8.57 -1.08
CA GLY A 123 16.35 9.42 -2.26
C GLY A 123 15.01 10.15 -2.29
N PRO A 124 14.88 11.18 -3.14
CA PRO A 124 13.63 11.91 -3.28
C PRO A 124 12.47 10.95 -3.61
N GLU A 125 11.35 11.12 -2.92
CA GLU A 125 10.19 10.25 -3.02
C GLU A 125 9.05 10.94 -3.77
N VAL A 126 8.44 10.21 -4.71
CA VAL A 126 7.25 10.60 -5.45
C VAL A 126 6.06 9.79 -4.92
N LEU A 127 5.04 10.47 -4.44
CA LEU A 127 3.78 9.88 -3.97
C LEU A 127 2.80 9.82 -5.14
N LEU A 128 2.39 8.63 -5.58
CA LEU A 128 1.51 8.44 -6.72
C LEU A 128 0.12 7.98 -6.29
N ALA A 129 -0.90 8.82 -6.50
CA ALA A 129 -2.29 8.47 -6.32
C ALA A 129 -2.90 7.97 -7.64
N SER A 130 -2.89 6.65 -7.85
CA SER A 130 -3.49 5.96 -9.00
C SER A 130 -4.02 4.58 -8.57
N MET A 131 -5.15 4.17 -9.15
CA MET A 131 -5.71 2.83 -9.03
C MET A 131 -5.33 1.93 -10.22
N ASP A 132 -4.68 2.49 -11.26
CA ASP A 132 -4.26 1.75 -12.44
C ASP A 132 -2.84 1.16 -12.24
N PRO A 133 -2.71 -0.17 -12.06
CA PRO A 133 -1.41 -0.79 -11.82
C PRO A 133 -0.48 -0.70 -13.03
N GLU A 134 -1.01 -0.71 -14.26
CA GLU A 134 -0.20 -0.64 -15.48
C GLU A 134 0.45 0.74 -15.61
N ARG A 135 -0.31 1.81 -15.28
CA ARG A 135 0.21 3.19 -15.27
C ARG A 135 1.20 3.40 -14.13
N CYS A 136 0.99 2.79 -12.97
CA CYS A 136 1.94 2.82 -11.86
C CYS A 136 3.27 2.16 -12.24
N ASP A 137 3.22 0.97 -12.83
CA ASP A 137 4.42 0.23 -13.25
C ASP A 137 5.16 0.98 -14.36
N ALA A 138 4.43 1.50 -15.36
CA ALA A 138 5.02 2.29 -16.43
C ALA A 138 5.72 3.56 -15.93
N LEU A 139 5.13 4.28 -14.97
CA LEU A 139 5.78 5.46 -14.37
C LEU A 139 7.00 5.07 -13.53
N ARG A 140 6.93 3.94 -12.80
CA ARG A 140 8.07 3.43 -12.03
C ARG A 140 9.24 3.09 -12.93
N ASP A 141 8.99 2.41 -14.04
CA ASP A 141 10.01 2.04 -15.01
C ASP A 141 10.62 3.30 -15.67
N ALA A 142 9.80 4.28 -16.03
CA ALA A 142 10.26 5.56 -16.57
C ALA A 142 11.17 6.32 -15.60
N LEU A 143 10.79 6.38 -14.31
CA LEU A 143 11.60 7.01 -13.26
C LEU A 143 12.90 6.23 -13.04
N GLY A 144 12.84 4.90 -12.95
CA GLY A 144 14.03 4.05 -12.77
C GLY A 144 15.03 4.15 -13.92
N ALA A 145 14.55 4.33 -15.15
CA ALA A 145 15.40 4.54 -16.33
C ALA A 145 16.08 5.92 -16.32
N GLY A 146 15.40 6.96 -15.82
CA GLY A 146 15.93 8.33 -15.78
C GLY A 146 16.79 8.65 -14.55
N SER A 147 16.42 8.12 -13.38
CA SER A 147 17.12 8.32 -12.12
C SER A 147 16.80 7.19 -11.13
N PRO A 148 17.72 6.24 -10.88
CA PRO A 148 17.47 5.08 -10.03
C PRO A 148 17.37 5.43 -8.53
N ALA A 149 17.62 6.68 -8.16
CA ALA A 149 17.52 7.16 -6.78
C ALA A 149 16.11 7.62 -6.40
N ILE A 150 15.22 7.83 -7.37
CA ILE A 150 13.86 8.30 -7.10
C ILE A 150 12.98 7.11 -6.71
N ALA A 151 12.40 7.16 -5.51
CA ALA A 151 11.44 6.17 -5.06
C ALA A 151 10.02 6.59 -5.50
N LEU A 152 9.24 5.65 -6.03
CA LEU A 152 7.82 5.85 -6.32
C LEU A 152 6.98 5.06 -5.30
N ARG A 153 6.19 5.77 -4.49
CA ARG A 153 5.27 5.20 -3.51
C ARG A 153 3.82 5.34 -3.99
N PRO A 154 3.12 4.23 -4.29
CA PRO A 154 1.68 4.25 -4.53
C PRO A 154 0.91 4.68 -3.28
N ILE A 155 -0.15 5.46 -3.48
CA ILE A 155 -1.04 5.98 -2.45
C ILE A 155 -2.43 5.46 -2.74
N GLU A 156 -3.02 4.73 -1.80
CA GLU A 156 -4.31 4.04 -2.00
C GLU A 156 -5.52 4.92 -1.65
N ASP A 157 -5.33 5.91 -0.78
CA ASP A 157 -6.37 6.85 -0.38
C ASP A 157 -5.77 8.14 0.24
N VAL A 158 -6.63 9.08 0.60
CA VAL A 158 -6.22 10.37 1.17
C VAL A 158 -5.56 10.24 2.54
N VAL A 159 -5.86 9.18 3.31
CA VAL A 159 -5.26 8.97 4.62
C VAL A 159 -3.83 8.47 4.47
N ALA A 160 -3.61 7.50 3.57
CA ALA A 160 -2.27 7.04 3.20
C ALA A 160 -1.41 8.20 2.64
N LEU A 161 -2.03 9.15 1.93
CA LEU A 161 -1.34 10.36 1.46
C LEU A 161 -0.86 11.23 2.63
N LEU A 162 -1.74 11.53 3.58
CA LEU A 162 -1.42 12.33 4.76
C LEU A 162 -0.36 11.66 5.63
N ASP A 163 -0.50 10.36 5.89
CA ASP A 163 0.49 9.56 6.63
C ASP A 163 1.87 9.60 5.94
N ALA A 164 1.88 9.53 4.60
CA ALA A 164 3.13 9.61 3.83
C ALA A 164 3.76 11.01 3.89
N LEU A 165 2.96 12.07 3.83
CA LEU A 165 3.42 13.46 3.97
C LEU A 165 3.95 13.75 5.39
N GLU A 166 3.29 13.24 6.43
CA GLU A 166 3.75 13.36 7.82
C GLU A 166 5.07 12.60 8.06
N ALA A 167 5.27 11.49 7.35
CA ALA A 167 6.51 10.71 7.42
C ALA A 167 7.66 11.35 6.63
N CYS A 168 7.39 12.32 5.76
CA CYS A 168 8.45 13.05 5.05
C CYS A 168 9.26 13.91 6.04
N PRO A 169 10.60 13.95 5.90
CA PRO A 169 11.43 14.90 6.63
C PRO A 169 10.94 16.35 6.40
N PRO A 170 11.04 17.25 7.39
CA PRO A 170 10.54 18.62 7.27
C PRO A 170 11.26 19.46 6.19
N ASP A 171 12.46 19.05 5.78
CA ASP A 171 13.22 19.67 4.69
C ASP A 171 13.06 18.92 3.36
N ALA A 172 12.26 17.85 3.33
CA ALA A 172 11.94 17.15 2.09
C ALA A 172 10.80 17.89 1.40
N ALA A 173 10.99 18.17 0.11
CA ALA A 173 10.00 18.83 -0.72
C ALA A 173 9.22 17.78 -1.53
N PRO A 174 8.12 17.21 -0.98
CA PRO A 174 7.48 16.03 -1.56
C PRO A 174 6.85 16.34 -2.91
N VAL A 175 6.83 15.34 -3.79
CA VAL A 175 6.14 15.42 -5.07
C VAL A 175 4.96 14.47 -5.05
N VAL A 176 3.75 15.01 -5.15
CA VAL A 176 2.49 14.26 -5.19
C VAL A 176 1.97 14.25 -6.62
N VAL A 177 1.81 13.07 -7.21
CA VAL A 177 1.24 12.89 -8.55
C VAL A 177 -0.16 12.30 -8.39
N ILE A 178 -1.18 12.97 -8.92
CA ILE A 178 -2.53 12.42 -9.03
C ILE A 178 -2.77 11.97 -10.47
N ASP A 179 -3.00 10.68 -10.65
CA ASP A 179 -3.45 10.12 -11.91
C ASP A 179 -4.95 10.36 -12.09
N CYS A 180 -5.30 11.41 -12.81
CA CYS A 180 -6.68 11.84 -12.98
C CYS A 180 -7.49 10.94 -13.94
N ALA A 181 -6.85 9.96 -14.59
CA ALA A 181 -7.54 8.95 -15.39
C ALA A 181 -8.22 7.89 -14.51
N ASP A 182 -7.53 7.41 -13.47
CA ASP A 182 -8.09 6.48 -12.47
C ASP A 182 -7.54 6.80 -11.07
N PRO A 183 -7.98 7.90 -10.44
CA PRO A 183 -7.39 8.41 -9.20
C PRO A 183 -7.81 7.60 -7.98
N SER A 184 -6.85 7.18 -7.16
CA SER A 184 -7.08 6.68 -5.81
C SER A 184 -7.43 7.80 -4.83
N VAL A 185 -6.93 9.01 -5.08
CA VAL A 185 -7.26 10.25 -4.37
C VAL A 185 -7.80 11.25 -5.37
N GLN A 186 -9.05 11.69 -5.17
CA GLN A 186 -9.68 12.64 -6.08
C GLN A 186 -8.95 13.99 -6.05
N PRO A 187 -8.67 14.64 -7.20
CA PRO A 187 -8.01 15.95 -7.26
C PRO A 187 -8.69 17.02 -6.42
N THR A 188 -10.03 17.03 -6.41
CA THR A 188 -10.83 17.96 -5.60
C THR A 188 -10.69 17.69 -4.11
N THR A 189 -10.62 16.42 -3.69
CA THR A 189 -10.36 16.06 -2.29
C THR A 189 -8.99 16.58 -1.86
N LEU A 190 -7.93 16.37 -2.65
CA LEU A 190 -6.62 16.93 -2.31
C LEU A 190 -6.65 18.46 -2.27
N ALA A 191 -7.37 19.09 -3.20
CA ALA A 191 -7.48 20.54 -3.24
C ALA A 191 -8.15 21.11 -1.97
N THR A 192 -9.15 20.42 -1.40
CA THR A 192 -9.78 20.86 -0.14
C THR A 192 -8.87 20.82 1.08
N ILE A 193 -7.79 20.03 1.03
CA ILE A 193 -6.79 19.92 2.09
C ILE A 193 -5.45 20.54 1.67
N ALA A 194 -5.41 21.35 0.61
CA ALA A 194 -4.17 21.91 0.08
C ALA A 194 -3.40 22.74 1.12
N SER A 195 -4.11 23.37 2.06
CA SER A 195 -3.52 24.12 3.18
C SER A 195 -2.76 23.24 4.18
N GLU A 196 -3.00 21.93 4.18
CA GLU A 196 -2.30 20.95 5.02
C GLU A 196 -1.05 20.38 4.33
N LEU A 197 -0.84 20.69 3.04
CA LEU A 197 0.35 20.27 2.32
C LEU A 197 1.58 21.09 2.75
N PRO A 198 2.78 20.47 2.77
CA PRO A 198 4.03 21.21 2.96
C PRO A 198 4.18 22.35 1.95
N ALA A 199 4.75 23.47 2.39
CA ALA A 199 4.80 24.70 1.58
C ALA A 199 5.62 24.57 0.29
N ASP A 200 6.52 23.59 0.22
CA ASP A 200 7.40 23.25 -0.88
C ASP A 200 6.95 22.01 -1.67
N ALA A 201 5.80 21.44 -1.31
CA ALA A 201 5.19 20.34 -2.01
C ALA A 201 4.86 20.73 -3.46
N LEU A 202 5.13 19.81 -4.40
CA LEU A 202 4.67 19.91 -5.77
C LEU A 202 3.53 18.92 -5.98
N VAL A 203 2.37 19.40 -6.40
CA VAL A 203 1.24 18.57 -6.83
C VAL A 203 1.18 18.54 -8.35
N VAL A 204 1.17 17.35 -8.94
CA VAL A 204 1.08 17.14 -10.38
C VAL A 204 -0.25 16.46 -10.71
N LEU A 205 -1.11 17.16 -11.46
CA LEU A 205 -2.34 16.61 -12.02
C LEU A 205 -2.03 15.96 -13.37
N TRP A 206 -1.91 14.64 -13.38
CA TRP A 206 -1.55 13.87 -14.56
C TRP A 206 -2.79 13.31 -15.25
N GLY A 207 -2.90 13.54 -16.57
CA GLY A 207 -3.98 12.96 -17.36
C GLY A 207 -5.35 13.64 -17.18
N CYS A 208 -5.44 14.77 -16.48
CA CYS A 208 -6.70 15.48 -16.28
C CYS A 208 -7.19 16.19 -17.54
N ASP A 209 -8.51 16.14 -17.74
CA ASP A 209 -9.19 17.04 -18.66
C ASP A 209 -9.26 18.49 -18.11
N ASP A 210 -9.72 19.43 -18.94
CA ASP A 210 -9.80 20.84 -18.57
C ASP A 210 -10.78 21.08 -17.40
N VAL A 211 -11.88 20.33 -17.35
CA VAL A 211 -12.94 20.51 -16.36
C VAL A 211 -12.47 20.03 -14.98
N GLN A 212 -11.86 18.86 -14.91
CA GLN A 212 -11.30 18.30 -13.68
C GLN A 212 -10.21 19.20 -13.10
N ALA A 213 -9.34 19.72 -13.97
CA ALA A 213 -8.28 20.65 -13.55
C ALA A 213 -8.87 21.95 -13.01
N GLU A 214 -9.83 22.56 -13.71
CA GLU A 214 -10.49 23.80 -13.25
C GLU A 214 -11.21 23.59 -11.91
N GLN A 215 -11.91 22.48 -11.74
CA GLN A 215 -12.63 22.16 -10.49
C GLN A 215 -11.68 22.04 -9.30
N ALA A 216 -10.52 21.39 -9.47
CA ALA A 216 -9.51 21.32 -8.42
C ALA A 216 -8.91 22.71 -8.15
N MET A 217 -8.51 23.45 -9.19
CA MET A 217 -7.85 24.75 -9.06
C MET A 217 -8.71 25.83 -8.42
N GLN A 218 -10.04 25.75 -8.52
CA GLN A 218 -10.95 26.67 -7.82
C GLN A 218 -10.93 26.52 -6.29
N LEU A 219 -10.45 25.38 -5.78
CA LEU A 219 -10.44 25.06 -4.36
C LEU A 219 -9.06 25.29 -3.71
N VAL A 220 -8.03 25.56 -4.50
CA VAL A 220 -6.65 25.67 -4.03
C VAL A 220 -6.31 27.11 -3.70
N ASP A 221 -5.81 27.35 -2.48
CA ASP A 221 -5.33 28.66 -2.03
C ASP A 221 -3.92 29.00 -2.53
N ALA A 222 -3.10 28.01 -2.88
CA ALA A 222 -1.72 28.13 -3.38
C ALA A 222 -1.53 27.44 -4.76
N PRO A 223 -2.05 28.03 -5.86
CA PRO A 223 -2.06 27.39 -7.18
C PRO A 223 -0.66 27.16 -7.78
N GLU A 224 0.36 27.89 -7.33
CA GLU A 224 1.75 27.75 -7.77
C GLU A 224 2.39 26.39 -7.41
N GLN A 225 1.85 25.70 -6.40
CA GLN A 225 2.28 24.35 -6.04
C GLN A 225 1.68 23.29 -6.97
N TRP A 226 0.75 23.66 -7.84
CA TRP A 226 -0.01 22.72 -8.67
C TRP A 226 0.38 22.85 -10.14
N THR A 227 0.78 21.74 -10.74
CA THR A 227 1.15 21.66 -12.15
C THR A 227 0.24 20.70 -12.88
N ARG A 228 -0.30 21.15 -14.01
CA ARG A 228 -1.13 20.33 -14.89
C ARG A 228 -0.31 19.67 -15.99
N ARG A 229 -0.49 18.36 -16.20
CA ARG A 229 0.12 17.57 -17.27
C ARG A 229 -0.93 16.75 -18.03
N PRO A 230 -1.61 17.36 -19.02
CA PRO A 230 -2.73 16.71 -19.71
C PRO A 230 -2.22 15.64 -20.68
N GLY A 231 -2.67 14.40 -20.51
CA GLY A 231 -2.48 13.32 -21.49
C GLY A 231 -1.02 12.96 -21.82
N GLU A 232 -0.05 13.34 -20.99
CA GLU A 232 1.35 12.98 -21.20
C GLU A 232 1.58 11.48 -20.95
N PRO A 233 2.41 10.80 -21.77
CA PRO A 233 2.79 9.42 -21.50
C PRO A 233 3.66 9.33 -20.22
N PRO A 234 3.71 8.15 -19.56
CA PRO A 234 4.50 7.95 -18.35
C PRO A 234 5.97 8.36 -18.49
N ASP A 235 6.59 8.13 -19.65
CA ASP A 235 7.99 8.49 -19.92
C ASP A 235 8.23 10.01 -19.85
N ALA A 236 7.31 10.81 -20.40
CA ALA A 236 7.42 12.26 -20.39
C ALA A 236 7.23 12.82 -18.97
N LEU A 237 6.29 12.27 -18.23
CA LEU A 237 6.08 12.61 -16.83
C LEU A 237 7.31 12.21 -15.98
N GLY A 238 7.84 11.00 -16.16
CA GLY A 238 9.03 10.52 -15.47
C GLY A 238 10.25 11.40 -15.73
N ALA A 239 10.47 11.82 -16.98
CA ALA A 239 11.55 12.76 -17.33
C ALA A 239 11.37 14.13 -16.65
N PHE A 240 10.14 14.65 -16.60
CA PHE A 240 9.84 15.90 -15.88
C PHE A 240 10.12 15.79 -14.39
N LEU A 241 9.61 14.74 -13.74
CA LEU A 241 9.81 14.49 -12.31
C LEU A 241 11.30 14.31 -12.00
N GLY A 242 12.03 13.59 -12.85
CA GLY A 242 13.47 13.40 -12.72
C GLY A 242 14.25 14.71 -12.82
N ALA A 243 13.92 15.57 -13.78
CA ALA A 243 14.54 16.89 -13.89
C ALA A 243 14.22 17.78 -12.68
N HIS A 244 12.95 17.82 -12.27
CA HIS A 244 12.51 18.64 -11.14
C HIS A 244 13.18 18.24 -9.82
N LEU A 245 13.32 16.93 -9.58
CA LEU A 245 13.96 16.40 -8.37
C LEU A 245 15.50 16.53 -8.41
N ALA A 246 16.11 16.70 -9.59
CA ALA A 246 17.56 16.92 -9.72
C ALA A 246 17.97 18.40 -9.53
N GLU A 247 17.03 19.34 -9.71
CA GLU A 247 17.26 20.78 -9.52
C GLU A 247 17.07 21.25 -8.07
N ARG A 248 16.67 20.34 -7.17
CA ARG A 248 16.44 20.57 -5.74
C ARG A 248 17.60 20.03 -4.91
#